data_AF-A0A6I2V6H3-F1
#
_entry.id   AF-A0A6I2V6H3-F1
#
_cell.length_a   1.000
_cell.length_b   1.000
_cell.length_c   1.000
_cell.angle_alpha   90.00
_cell.angle_beta   90.00
_cell.angle_gamma   90.00
#
_symmetry.space_group_name_H-M   'P 1'
#
loop_
_entity.id
_entity.type
_entity.pdbx_description
1 polymer ?
#
loop_
_entity_poly.entity_id
_entity_poly.type
_entity_poly.pdbx_seq_one_letter_code
_entity_poly.pdbx_strand_id
1 'polypeptide(L)' 'MNFIMSAVEDGTVAGPGLSAIETVVTFILIPIALFAVIAVLSWAVSAPRKATTTSSITSIN' A
#
# COMPACT_ATOMS: atom_id res chain seq x y z
N MET A 1 42.85 23.41 -11.66
CA MET A 1 41.96 22.52 -12.43
C MET A 1 41.54 21.39 -11.50
N ASN A 2 40.28 21.37 -11.05
CA ASN A 2 39.78 20.34 -10.13
C ASN A 2 39.24 19.15 -10.93
N PHE A 3 40.10 18.17 -11.19
CA PHE A 3 39.81 16.98 -12.01
C PHE A 3 39.03 15.88 -11.27
N ILE A 4 38.80 16.02 -9.95
CA ILE A 4 38.24 14.95 -9.11
C ILE A 4 36.70 14.97 -9.06
N MET A 5 36.05 16.09 -9.40
CA MET A 5 34.59 16.22 -9.29
C MET A 5 33.82 15.80 -10.55
N SER A 6 34.49 15.51 -11.68
CA SER A 6 33.81 15.09 -12.91
C SER A 6 33.61 13.57 -13.04
N ALA A 7 34.10 12.77 -12.08
CA ALA A 7 34.02 11.30 -12.12
C ALA A 7 32.92 10.71 -11.23
N VAL A 8 32.20 11.55 -10.47
CA VAL A 8 31.14 11.14 -9.55
C VAL A 8 29.81 11.37 -10.28
N GLU A 9 29.19 10.27 -10.72
CA GLU A 9 27.88 10.33 -11.39
C GLU A 9 26.83 10.90 -10.43
N ASP A 10 25.88 11.65 -10.98
CA ASP A 10 24.77 12.17 -10.20
C ASP A 10 24.02 11.01 -9.49
N GLY A 11 23.66 11.21 -8.23
CA GLY A 11 23.05 10.19 -7.38
C GLY A 11 24.01 9.20 -6.69
N THR A 12 25.33 9.26 -6.95
CA THR A 12 26.31 8.41 -6.22
C THR A 12 26.74 9.00 -4.87
N VAL A 13 26.52 10.30 -4.67
CA VAL A 13 26.70 10.95 -3.36
C VAL A 13 25.39 10.89 -2.60
N ALA A 14 25.39 10.21 -1.45
CA ALA A 14 24.23 10.19 -0.57
C ALA A 14 23.89 11.62 -0.13
N GLY A 15 22.64 12.02 -0.34
CA GLY A 15 22.11 13.28 0.17
C GLY A 15 22.03 13.30 1.69
N PRO A 16 21.57 14.43 2.28
CA PRO A 16 21.32 14.51 3.72
C PRO A 16 20.47 13.34 4.21
N GLY A 17 20.88 12.74 5.33
CA GLY A 17 20.14 11.66 5.95
C GLY A 17 18.75 12.12 6.39
N LEU A 18 17.79 11.21 6.27
CA LEU A 18 16.43 11.44 6.69
C LEU A 18 16.34 11.50 8.23
N SER A 19 15.48 12.37 8.79
CA SER A 19 15.29 12.39 10.24
C SER A 19 14.67 11.08 10.74
N ALA A 20 14.80 10.80 12.04
CA ALA A 20 14.25 9.58 12.64
C ALA A 20 12.72 9.46 12.42
N ILE A 21 12.00 10.58 12.54
CA ILE A 21 10.54 10.62 12.34
C ILE A 21 10.21 10.35 10.88
N GLU A 22 10.86 11.04 9.95
CA GLU A 22 10.62 10.83 8.51
C GLU A 22 10.95 9.40 8.08
N THR A 23 11.98 8.77 8.66
CA THR A 23 12.33 7.37 8.41
C THR A 23 11.21 6.43 8.88
N VAL A 24 10.71 6.61 10.11
CA VAL A 24 9.59 5.80 10.64
C VAL A 24 8.33 6.01 9.81
N VAL A 25 8.00 7.25 9.48
CA VAL A 25 6.81 7.57 8.68
C VAL A 25 6.92 6.90 7.31
N THR A 26 8.04 7.10 6.61
CA THR A 26 8.22 6.66 5.23
C THR A 26 8.29 5.14 5.10
N PHE A 27 9.06 4.47 5.96
CA PHE A 27 9.35 3.06 5.78
C PHE A 27 8.48 2.12 6.63
N ILE A 28 7.70 2.66 7.58
CA ILE A 28 6.82 1.84 8.44
C ILE A 28 5.37 2.28 8.30
N LEU A 29 5.06 3.55 8.58
CA LEU A 29 3.67 4.01 8.62
C LEU A 29 3.01 4.03 7.25
N ILE A 30 3.69 4.56 6.22
CA ILE A 30 3.14 4.60 4.85
C ILE A 30 2.83 3.19 4.33
N PRO A 31 3.74 2.20 4.39
CA PRO A 31 3.43 0.83 3.97
C PRO A 31 2.27 0.18 4.74
N ILE A 32 2.22 0.35 6.06
CA ILE A 32 1.13 -0.19 6.90
C ILE A 32 -0.21 0.46 6.54
N ALA A 33 -0.22 1.78 6.36
CA ALA A 33 -1.43 2.51 5.97
C ALA A 33 -1.93 2.05 4.59
N LEU A 34 -1.02 1.89 3.62
CA LEU A 34 -1.37 1.38 2.29
C LEU A 34 -1.98 -0.03 2.38
N PHE A 35 -1.38 -0.92 3.16
CA PHE A 35 -1.91 -2.25 3.40
C PHE A 35 -3.31 -2.19 4.04
N ALA A 36 -3.50 -1.36 5.06
CA ALA A 36 -4.79 -1.20 5.73
C ALA A 36 -5.88 -0.69 4.78
N VAL A 37 -5.56 0.29 3.92
CA VAL A 37 -6.47 0.80 2.90
C VAL A 37 -6.89 -0.34 1.95
N ILE A 38 -5.94 -1.12 1.44
CA ILE A 38 -6.24 -2.24 0.55
C ILE A 38 -7.12 -3.27 1.26
N ALA A 39 -6.78 -3.64 2.50
CA ALA A 39 -7.55 -4.60 3.29
C ALA A 39 -9.00 -4.15 3.49
N VAL A 40 -9.22 -2.88 3.83
CA VAL A 40 -10.57 -2.30 3.98
C VAL A 40 -11.33 -2.33 2.66
N LEU A 41 -10.70 -1.93 1.55
CA LEU A 41 -11.32 -1.95 0.22
C LEU A 41 -11.68 -3.37 -0.21
N SER A 42 -10.77 -4.33 -0.02
CA SER A 42 -11.02 -5.74 -0.33
C SER A 42 -12.17 -6.30 0.51
N TRP A 43 -12.20 -6.02 1.82
CA TRP A 43 -13.28 -6.45 2.70
C TRP A 43 -14.63 -5.86 2.28
N ALA A 44 -14.68 -4.57 1.97
CA ALA A 44 -15.91 -3.89 1.56
C ALA A 44 -16.51 -4.50 0.28
N VAL A 45 -15.66 -4.90 -0.68
CA VAL A 45 -16.09 -5.52 -1.94
C VAL A 45 -16.42 -7.00 -1.78
N SER A 46 -15.72 -7.73 -0.91
CA SER A 46 -15.94 -9.16 -0.66
C SER A 46 -17.08 -9.46 0.32
N ALA A 47 -17.71 -8.44 0.91
CA ALA A 47 -18.81 -8.65 1.85
C ALA A 47 -19.95 -9.48 1.20
N PRO A 48 -20.37 -10.61 1.81
CA PRO A 48 -21.39 -11.46 1.24
C PRO A 48 -22.70 -10.68 1.10
N ARG A 49 -23.20 -10.58 -0.13
CA ARG A 49 -24.51 -9.98 -0.38
C ARG A 49 -25.56 -10.84 0.32
N LYS A 50 -26.45 -10.20 1.08
CA LYS A 50 -27.56 -10.86 1.78
C LYS A 50 -28.28 -11.76 0.78
N ALA A 51 -28.33 -13.06 1.07
CA ALA A 51 -29.06 -14.00 0.25
C ALA A 51 -30.52 -13.51 0.14
N THR A 52 -30.94 -13.18 -1.08
CA THR A 52 -32.36 -13.00 -1.36
C THR A 52 -33.02 -14.34 -1.07
N THR A 53 -33.98 -14.37 -0.15
CA THR A 53 -34.82 -15.54 0.10
C THR A 53 -35.48 -15.92 -1.22
N THR A 54 -34.88 -16.86 -1.96
CA THR A 54 -35.53 -17.50 -3.10
C THR A 54 -36.68 -18.29 -2.51
N SER A 55 -37.87 -17.70 -2.59
CA SER A 55 -39.12 -18.31 -2.18
C SER A 55 -39.25 -19.67 -2.86
N SER A 56 -39.36 -20.68 -2.02
CA SER A 56 -39.59 -22.09 -2.32
C SER A 56 -40.77 -22.29 -3.27
N ILE A 57 -40.49 -22.65 -4.53
CA ILE A 57 -41.46 -23.28 -5.44
C ILE A 57 -40.78 -24.46 -6.13
N THR A 58 -40.43 -25.49 -5.37
CA THR A 58 -40.10 -26.81 -5.92
C THR A 58 -40.66 -27.89 -4.99
N SER A 59 -41.99 -28.03 -5.02
CA SER A 59 -42.64 -29.31 -4.76
C SER A 59 -43.52 -29.61 -5.96
N ILE A 60 -43.20 -30.67 -6.70
CA ILE A 60 -44.07 -31.23 -7.73
C ILE A 60 -44.58 -32.56 -7.15
N ASN A 61 -45.91 -32.73 -7.18
CA ASN A 61 -46.60 -33.96 -6.78
C ASN A 61 -46.41 -35.03 -7.86
#